data_AF-E8V2L3-F1
#
_entry.id   AF-E8V2L3-F1
#
_cell.length_a   1.000
_cell.length_b   1.000
_cell.length_c   1.000
_cell.angle_alpha   90.00
_cell.angle_beta   90.00
_cell.angle_gamma   90.00
#
_symmetry.space_group_name_H-M   'P 1'
#
loop_
_entity.id
_entity.type
_entity.pdbx_description
1 polymer ?
#
loop_
_entity_poly.entity_id
_entity_poly.type
_entity_poly.pdbx_seq_one_letter_code
_entity_poly.pdbx_strand_id
1 'polypeptide(L)'
;MYRPADYDEIIERVEHIRGLLRQIPPANEREQRVRERREQWIKDLITNLRHTRDRAMVQMLEDLETLCLLTKEGGYRLFGYSLDAIREYDLYLNGGRTHIVESYIFNRDYPVQLPLELAPAEAFSQNATLHTLVRSWQSAVPIRALNRPRWHHPGTFYLHVGTEDSLGSSLPPGSMALVDPVADEERIRPNPRSIYLLQFRNGYRCSRCVATRGKLQLLTADHSYFGTEEFLYPGSVRIAGRVRAFAVGLPMQEYRCLRGIWAYDGSAELILPWEHRSRGKLFATKHRRFVRSSEQKRYVQELLQARLHSKVSERTRRRYRSNTSSEPHADALIQMSIEHFATYSDTLRTGGYALHDAGHFSLDAMLRARNFSDLASLRAKALAPMPSEVWDARRKEIGEYAALFALKFPQPSLLEERVVRMGEEKTVTGFQPNLRPGSWVLLEELSGLPDVRSDWNKRGWSRPLYAMRRGLEHMFGYLDRDGSSLALLSGTGGECEKVVFGISELSQLRRVCGVVVPV
;
A
#
# COMPACT_ATOMS: atom_id res chain seq x y z
N MET A 1 6.55 0.27 -18.26
CA MET A 1 7.35 1.09 -17.32
C MET A 1 7.74 2.40 -17.98
N TYR A 2 8.53 2.37 -19.04
CA TYR A 2 8.79 3.52 -19.90
C TYR A 2 8.10 3.29 -21.26
N ARG A 3 7.44 4.31 -21.78
CA ARG A 3 6.96 4.39 -23.16
C ARG A 3 7.63 5.62 -23.76
N PRO A 4 8.54 5.48 -24.73
CA PRO A 4 9.17 6.65 -25.36
C PRO A 4 8.08 7.63 -25.80
N ALA A 5 8.15 8.86 -25.29
CA ALA A 5 7.33 9.96 -25.75
C ALA A 5 8.07 10.66 -26.88
N ASP A 6 7.35 11.10 -27.91
CA ASP A 6 7.95 11.87 -28.98
C ASP A 6 8.40 13.24 -28.44
N TYR A 7 9.59 13.70 -28.80
CA TYR A 7 10.12 14.96 -28.30
C TYR A 7 9.27 16.14 -28.77
N ASP A 8 8.71 16.06 -29.98
CA ASP A 8 7.82 17.10 -30.49
C ASP A 8 6.51 17.15 -29.67
N GLU A 9 5.96 15.98 -29.30
CA GLU A 9 4.81 15.86 -28.40
C GLU A 9 5.12 16.41 -26.99
N ILE A 10 6.33 16.15 -26.45
CA ILE A 10 6.77 16.72 -25.17
C ILE A 10 6.82 18.25 -25.27
N ILE A 11 7.42 18.78 -26.33
CA ILE A 11 7.57 20.22 -26.55
C ILE A 11 6.19 20.88 -26.65
N GLU A 12 5.29 20.34 -27.47
CA GLU A 12 3.92 20.85 -27.61
C GLU A 12 3.20 20.90 -26.26
N ARG A 13 3.29 19.83 -25.46
CA ARG A 13 2.71 19.77 -24.12
C ARG A 13 3.31 20.80 -23.17
N VAL A 14 4.63 20.98 -23.19
CA VAL A 14 5.32 22.00 -22.37
C VAL A 14 4.91 23.41 -22.80
N GLU A 15 4.78 23.67 -24.10
CA GLU A 15 4.32 24.95 -24.63
C GLU A 15 2.88 25.25 -24.23
N HIS A 16 1.99 24.26 -24.26
CA HIS A 16 0.62 24.38 -23.75
C HIS A 16 0.60 24.74 -22.26
N ILE A 17 1.33 24.00 -21.44
CA ILE A 17 1.44 24.26 -19.98
C ILE A 17 1.99 25.66 -19.72
N ARG A 18 3.01 26.06 -20.47
CA ARG A 18 3.57 27.42 -20.41
C ARG A 18 2.51 28.47 -20.75
N GLY A 19 1.71 28.24 -21.80
CA GLY A 19 0.58 29.09 -22.19
C GLY A 19 -0.41 29.29 -21.05
N LEU A 20 -0.80 28.23 -20.37
CA LEU A 20 -1.68 28.30 -19.19
C LEU A 20 -1.04 29.08 -18.04
N LEU A 21 0.22 28.80 -17.71
CA LEU A 21 0.90 29.44 -16.57
C LEU A 21 1.16 30.94 -16.80
N ARG A 22 1.22 31.40 -18.06
CA ARG A 22 1.33 32.84 -18.40
C ARG A 22 0.08 33.63 -18.07
N GLN A 23 -1.07 32.96 -17.96
CA GLN A 23 -2.33 33.60 -17.61
C GLN A 23 -2.40 33.98 -16.13
N ILE A 24 -1.49 33.46 -15.28
CA ILE A 24 -1.42 33.79 -13.87
C ILE A 24 -0.73 35.16 -13.71
N PRO A 25 -1.45 36.22 -13.28
CA PRO A 25 -0.82 37.50 -12.98
C PRO A 25 0.03 37.36 -11.71
N PRO A 26 1.25 37.93 -11.67
CA PRO A 26 2.06 37.97 -10.46
C PRO A 26 1.42 38.94 -9.45
N ALA A 27 1.24 38.51 -8.21
CA ALA A 27 0.69 39.36 -7.15
C ALA A 27 1.75 40.28 -6.51
N ASN A 28 3.04 39.97 -6.66
CA ASN A 28 4.16 40.70 -6.06
C ASN A 28 5.48 40.46 -6.83
N GLU A 29 6.53 41.21 -6.49
CA GLU A 29 7.86 41.07 -7.13
C GLU A 29 8.45 39.66 -7.02
N ARG A 30 8.21 38.97 -5.90
CA ARG A 30 8.71 37.61 -5.68
C ARG A 30 8.09 36.64 -6.69
N GLU A 31 6.78 36.74 -6.91
CA GLU A 31 6.07 35.95 -7.92
C GLU A 31 6.47 36.33 -9.34
N GLN A 32 6.75 37.61 -9.60
CA GLN A 32 7.30 38.05 -10.89
C GLN A 32 8.66 37.38 -11.17
N ARG A 33 9.58 37.34 -10.19
CA ARG A 33 10.86 36.63 -10.34
C ARG A 33 10.69 35.12 -10.56
N VAL A 34 9.73 34.49 -9.87
CA VAL A 34 9.40 33.07 -10.09
C VAL A 34 8.87 32.85 -11.51
N ARG A 35 8.01 33.75 -12.00
CA ARG A 35 7.49 33.71 -13.38
C ARG A 35 8.61 33.87 -14.42
N GLU A 36 9.51 34.82 -14.24
CA GLU A 36 10.66 35.01 -15.14
C GLU A 36 11.60 33.80 -15.15
N ARG A 37 11.93 33.27 -13.97
CA ARG A 37 12.74 32.05 -13.83
C ARG A 37 12.08 30.87 -14.54
N ARG A 38 10.78 30.67 -14.34
CA ARG A 38 9.99 29.62 -15.02
C ARG A 38 10.05 29.80 -16.54
N GLU A 39 9.81 31.00 -17.04
CA GLU A 39 9.84 31.28 -18.48
C GLU A 39 11.20 31.00 -19.11
N GLN A 40 12.28 31.42 -18.44
CA GLN A 40 13.63 31.17 -18.90
C GLN A 40 13.93 29.66 -18.91
N TRP A 41 13.66 28.99 -17.80
CA TRP A 41 13.88 27.55 -17.67
C TRP A 41 13.10 26.73 -18.70
N ILE A 42 11.83 27.08 -18.98
CA ILE A 42 11.03 26.39 -20.00
C ILE A 42 11.62 26.58 -21.41
N LYS A 43 12.09 27.79 -21.74
CA LYS A 43 12.75 28.05 -23.03
C LYS A 43 14.02 27.20 -23.17
N ASP A 44 14.83 27.15 -22.11
CA ASP A 44 16.06 26.37 -22.07
C ASP A 44 15.76 24.87 -22.19
N LEU A 45 14.72 24.38 -21.49
CA LEU A 45 14.24 23.01 -21.61
C LEU A 45 13.85 22.68 -23.06
N ILE A 46 12.99 23.48 -23.69
CA ILE A 46 12.54 23.24 -25.07
C ILE A 46 13.73 23.22 -26.04
N THR A 47 14.64 24.19 -25.89
CA THR A 47 15.86 24.27 -26.70
C THR A 47 16.72 23.03 -26.52
N ASN A 48 16.96 22.61 -25.27
CA ASN A 48 17.75 21.42 -24.98
C ASN A 48 17.10 20.14 -25.49
N LEU A 49 15.78 19.99 -25.38
CA LEU A 49 15.05 18.82 -25.90
C LEU A 49 15.22 18.67 -27.41
N ARG A 50 15.24 19.79 -28.15
CA ARG A 50 15.47 19.79 -29.62
C ARG A 50 16.89 19.35 -29.99
N HIS A 51 17.89 19.70 -29.18
CA HIS A 51 19.30 19.47 -29.51
C HIS A 51 19.87 18.15 -28.98
N THR A 52 19.62 17.84 -27.71
CA THR A 52 20.30 16.75 -27.01
C THR A 52 19.57 15.42 -27.16
N ARG A 53 18.23 15.46 -27.29
CA ARG A 53 17.36 14.27 -27.20
C ARG A 53 17.74 13.40 -25.99
N ASP A 54 18.18 14.05 -24.92
CA ASP A 54 18.66 13.39 -23.71
C ASP A 54 17.51 12.89 -22.85
N ARG A 55 17.79 11.84 -22.07
CA ARG A 55 16.85 11.31 -21.10
C ARG A 55 16.68 12.26 -19.93
N ALA A 56 15.45 12.32 -19.40
CA ALA A 56 15.14 13.15 -18.25
C ALA A 56 16.04 12.85 -17.04
N MET A 57 16.69 13.90 -16.53
CA MET A 57 17.34 13.88 -15.23
C MET A 57 16.29 14.04 -14.12
N VAL A 58 16.51 13.44 -12.95
CA VAL A 58 15.57 13.57 -11.83
C VAL A 58 15.39 15.03 -11.40
N GLN A 59 16.47 15.83 -11.43
CA GLN A 59 16.39 17.28 -11.17
C GLN A 59 15.47 18.00 -12.17
N MET A 60 15.51 17.62 -13.44
CA MET A 60 14.63 18.21 -14.45
C MET A 60 13.16 17.89 -14.16
N LEU A 61 12.88 16.69 -13.65
CA LEU A 61 11.53 16.28 -13.25
C LEU A 61 11.06 17.02 -11.99
N GLU A 62 11.97 17.30 -11.04
CA GLU A 62 11.70 18.17 -9.87
C GLU A 62 11.39 19.61 -10.29
N ASP A 63 12.16 20.14 -11.25
CA ASP A 63 11.97 21.48 -11.76
C ASP A 63 10.62 21.59 -12.49
N LEU A 64 10.16 20.55 -13.20
CA LEU A 64 8.80 20.51 -13.78
C LEU A 64 7.71 20.54 -12.72
N GLU A 65 7.88 19.81 -11.62
CA GLU A 65 6.94 19.84 -10.51
C GLU A 65 6.84 21.26 -9.96
N THR A 66 7.98 21.83 -9.56
CA THR A 66 8.05 23.12 -8.87
C THR A 66 7.69 24.30 -9.78
N LEU A 67 8.27 24.34 -10.99
CA LEU A 67 8.11 25.47 -11.90
C LEU A 67 6.84 25.33 -12.71
N CYS A 68 6.47 24.15 -13.19
CA CYS A 68 5.30 23.99 -14.06
C CYS A 68 4.01 23.63 -13.31
N LEU A 69 4.02 23.61 -11.98
CA LEU A 69 2.89 23.23 -11.13
C LEU A 69 2.33 21.83 -11.45
N LEU A 70 3.17 20.93 -11.98
CA LEU A 70 2.79 19.56 -12.29
C LEU A 70 2.91 18.69 -11.05
N THR A 71 2.01 17.73 -10.89
CA THR A 71 2.23 16.62 -9.93
C THR A 71 3.50 15.86 -10.29
N LYS A 72 4.13 15.20 -9.32
CA LYS A 72 5.28 14.32 -9.56
C LYS A 72 5.03 13.39 -10.74
N GLU A 73 3.94 12.63 -10.67
CA GLU A 73 3.59 11.70 -11.73
C GLU A 73 3.39 12.39 -13.08
N GLY A 74 2.78 13.57 -13.11
CA GLY A 74 2.62 14.36 -14.33
C GLY A 74 3.96 14.71 -15.00
N GLY A 75 4.97 15.11 -14.22
CA GLY A 75 6.32 15.36 -14.72
C GLY A 75 6.97 14.10 -15.30
N TYR A 76 6.84 12.96 -14.64
CA TYR A 76 7.35 11.68 -15.12
C TYR A 76 6.63 11.18 -16.39
N ARG A 77 5.31 11.29 -16.39
CA ARG A 77 4.45 10.86 -17.50
C ARG A 77 4.65 11.73 -18.74
N LEU A 78 4.98 13.01 -18.58
CA LEU A 78 5.38 13.87 -19.68
C LEU A 78 6.58 13.28 -20.44
N PHE A 79 7.53 12.68 -19.72
CA PHE A 79 8.70 11.99 -20.29
C PHE A 79 8.46 10.50 -20.54
N GLY A 80 7.21 10.03 -20.52
CA GLY A 80 6.90 8.63 -20.84
C GLY A 80 7.12 7.62 -19.73
N TYR A 81 7.45 8.05 -18.51
CA TYR A 81 7.56 7.16 -17.35
C TYR A 81 6.19 6.97 -16.69
N SER A 82 5.80 5.71 -16.46
CA SER A 82 4.62 5.36 -15.67
C SER A 82 5.06 4.95 -14.27
N LEU A 83 4.80 5.82 -13.28
CA LEU A 83 5.13 5.55 -11.88
C LEU A 83 4.33 4.38 -11.30
N ASP A 84 3.09 4.18 -11.72
CA ASP A 84 2.33 2.97 -11.38
C ASP A 84 2.99 1.70 -11.88
N ALA A 85 3.41 1.69 -13.15
CA ALA A 85 4.08 0.52 -13.69
C ALA A 85 5.38 0.26 -12.92
N ILE A 86 6.14 1.30 -12.55
CA ILE A 86 7.34 1.14 -11.70
C ILE A 86 7.00 0.44 -10.39
N ARG A 87 5.92 0.86 -9.72
CA ARG A 87 5.41 0.20 -8.50
C ARG A 87 5.01 -1.26 -8.75
N GLU A 88 4.30 -1.54 -9.84
CA GLU A 88 3.91 -2.92 -10.20
C GLU A 88 5.12 -3.83 -10.43
N TYR A 89 6.17 -3.32 -11.08
CA TYR A 89 7.42 -4.06 -11.27
C TYR A 89 8.20 -4.24 -9.97
N ASP A 90 8.21 -3.24 -9.09
CA ASP A 90 8.80 -3.37 -7.75
C ASP A 90 8.10 -4.49 -6.97
N LEU A 91 6.76 -4.48 -6.92
CA LEU A 91 5.95 -5.53 -6.31
C LEU A 91 6.18 -6.90 -6.96
N TYR A 92 6.24 -6.98 -8.29
CA TYR A 92 6.47 -8.23 -9.00
C TYR A 92 7.84 -8.83 -8.69
N LEU A 93 8.89 -8.00 -8.63
CA LEU A 93 10.27 -8.46 -8.45
C LEU A 93 10.67 -8.64 -6.98
N ASN A 94 10.02 -7.91 -6.07
CA ASN A 94 10.39 -7.82 -4.67
C ASN A 94 9.28 -8.28 -3.71
N GLY A 95 8.12 -8.70 -4.24
CA GLY A 95 6.93 -9.07 -3.46
C GLY A 95 7.06 -10.35 -2.62
N GLY A 96 8.08 -11.17 -2.89
CA GLY A 96 8.37 -12.35 -2.07
C GLY A 96 8.70 -12.01 -0.61
N ARG A 97 9.25 -10.82 -0.34
CA ARG A 97 9.67 -10.40 1.00
C ARG A 97 8.77 -9.33 1.61
N THR A 98 8.80 -9.24 2.93
CA THR A 98 8.05 -8.26 3.70
C THR A 98 8.66 -6.89 3.46
N HIS A 99 7.86 -5.97 2.93
CA HIS A 99 8.33 -4.64 2.57
C HIS A 99 7.24 -3.60 2.79
N ILE A 100 7.67 -2.36 3.03
CA ILE A 100 6.77 -1.22 3.12
C ILE A 100 6.26 -0.94 1.71
N VAL A 101 4.95 -0.87 1.59
CA VAL A 101 4.29 -0.50 0.34
C VAL A 101 4.40 1.00 0.18
N GLU A 102 4.55 1.43 -1.06
CA GLU A 102 4.79 2.82 -1.42
C GLU A 102 3.87 3.79 -0.67
N SER A 103 4.47 4.61 0.19
CA SER A 103 3.78 5.61 1.01
C SER A 103 3.18 6.75 0.19
N TYR A 104 3.71 6.98 -1.02
CA TYR A 104 3.31 8.08 -1.87
C TYR A 104 2.38 7.63 -2.99
N ILE A 105 1.19 8.21 -3.03
CA ILE A 105 0.16 7.80 -3.98
C ILE A 105 0.37 8.54 -5.30
N PHE A 106 0.84 7.81 -6.32
CA PHE A 106 0.76 8.24 -7.71
C PHE A 106 -0.71 8.19 -8.19
N ASN A 107 -1.09 9.04 -9.15
CA ASN A 107 -2.45 9.36 -9.58
C ASN A 107 -3.28 10.18 -8.60
N ARG A 108 -2.69 11.27 -8.11
CA ARG A 108 -3.33 12.23 -7.20
C ARG A 108 -4.66 12.83 -7.70
N ASP A 109 -4.90 12.81 -9.01
CA ASP A 109 -6.13 13.30 -9.64
C ASP A 109 -7.09 12.19 -10.06
N TYR A 110 -6.79 10.94 -9.71
CA TYR A 110 -7.68 9.82 -9.98
C TYR A 110 -9.01 10.02 -9.24
N PRO A 111 -10.15 10.03 -9.95
CA PRO A 111 -11.45 10.22 -9.34
C PRO A 111 -11.85 8.97 -8.57
N VAL A 112 -12.20 9.13 -7.30
CA VAL A 112 -12.67 8.06 -6.41
C VAL A 112 -14.00 8.44 -5.78
N GLN A 113 -14.78 7.45 -5.34
CA GLN A 113 -15.90 7.68 -4.43
C GLN A 113 -15.43 7.56 -2.98
N LEU A 114 -15.97 8.44 -2.15
CA LEU A 114 -15.75 8.43 -0.71
C LEU A 114 -17.11 8.38 0.00
N PRO A 115 -17.20 7.81 1.21
CA PRO A 115 -18.43 7.91 1.99
C PRO A 115 -18.77 9.38 2.25
N LEU A 116 -20.06 9.71 2.20
CA LEU A 116 -20.58 11.04 2.55
C LEU A 116 -21.55 10.94 3.72
N GLU A 117 -22.53 10.04 3.65
CA GLU A 117 -23.46 9.76 4.73
C GLU A 117 -23.30 8.32 5.22
N LEU A 118 -23.04 8.17 6.51
CA LEU A 118 -22.91 6.92 7.21
C LEU A 118 -24.21 6.61 7.95
N ALA A 119 -24.44 5.32 8.18
CA ALA A 119 -25.45 4.84 9.11
C ALA A 119 -25.14 5.28 10.55
N PRO A 120 -26.16 5.27 11.45
CA PRO A 120 -25.94 5.51 12.87
C PRO A 120 -25.12 4.36 13.50
N ALA A 121 -24.59 4.57 14.70
CA ALA A 121 -23.62 3.68 15.34
C ALA A 121 -24.15 2.25 15.52
N GLU A 122 -25.44 2.09 15.79
CA GLU A 122 -26.10 0.81 16.05
C GLU A 122 -26.02 -0.13 14.84
N ALA A 123 -26.04 0.42 13.63
CA ALA A 123 -25.90 -0.36 12.40
C ALA A 123 -24.51 -1.02 12.30
N PHE A 124 -23.48 -0.43 12.93
CA PHE A 124 -22.13 -1.00 13.00
C PHE A 124 -21.98 -2.04 14.11
N SER A 125 -22.93 -2.17 15.03
CA SER A 125 -22.89 -3.25 16.03
C SER A 125 -23.39 -4.59 15.46
N GLN A 126 -24.05 -4.58 14.30
CA GLN A 126 -24.60 -5.76 13.64
C GLN A 126 -23.84 -6.13 12.37
N ASN A 127 -24.11 -7.34 11.85
CA ASN A 127 -23.63 -7.73 10.53
C ASN A 127 -24.37 -6.91 9.47
N ALA A 128 -23.67 -6.06 8.75
CA ALA A 128 -24.29 -5.10 7.83
C ALA A 128 -23.51 -5.00 6.52
N THR A 129 -24.24 -4.91 5.41
CA THR A 129 -23.66 -4.66 4.09
C THR A 129 -23.11 -3.24 4.01
N LEU A 130 -22.20 -2.99 3.08
CA LEU A 130 -21.67 -1.65 2.85
C LEU A 130 -22.77 -0.68 2.41
N HIS A 131 -23.79 -1.14 1.67
CA HIS A 131 -25.01 -0.36 1.36
C HIS A 131 -25.71 0.13 2.64
N THR A 132 -25.82 -0.76 3.63
CA THR A 132 -26.51 -0.44 4.89
C THR A 132 -25.70 0.57 5.71
N LEU A 133 -24.37 0.49 5.65
CA LEU A 133 -23.45 1.31 6.44
C LEU A 133 -23.13 2.67 5.81
N VAL A 134 -23.15 2.76 4.47
CA VAL A 134 -22.88 3.98 3.71
C VAL A 134 -24.13 4.32 2.90
N ARG A 135 -24.89 5.31 3.38
CA ARG A 135 -26.17 5.74 2.80
C ARG A 135 -26.00 6.56 1.53
N SER A 136 -24.90 7.31 1.44
CA SER A 136 -24.58 8.09 0.25
C SER A 136 -23.08 8.25 0.05
N TRP A 137 -22.70 8.40 -1.22
CA TRP A 137 -21.31 8.58 -1.66
C TRP A 137 -21.13 9.94 -2.30
N GLN A 138 -19.99 10.57 -2.04
CA GLN A 138 -19.49 11.66 -2.87
C GLN A 138 -18.65 11.05 -4.00
N SER A 139 -18.99 11.38 -5.24
CA SER A 139 -18.32 10.84 -6.44
C SER A 139 -17.29 11.80 -7.02
N ALA A 140 -16.40 11.27 -7.85
CA ALA A 140 -15.41 12.05 -8.61
C ALA A 140 -14.50 12.92 -7.72
N VAL A 141 -14.26 12.50 -6.48
CA VAL A 141 -13.34 13.19 -5.58
C VAL A 141 -11.92 12.80 -6.00
N PRO A 142 -11.03 13.75 -6.32
CA PRO A 142 -9.66 13.42 -6.66
C PRO A 142 -8.95 12.89 -5.40
N ILE A 143 -8.22 11.79 -5.52
CA ILE A 143 -7.62 11.10 -4.36
C ILE A 143 -6.69 12.00 -3.51
N ARG A 144 -6.07 13.03 -4.10
CA ARG A 144 -5.30 14.05 -3.34
C ARG A 144 -6.10 14.76 -2.25
N ALA A 145 -7.43 14.80 -2.37
CA ALA A 145 -8.30 15.38 -1.35
C ALA A 145 -8.25 14.62 -0.01
N LEU A 146 -7.75 13.38 -0.02
CA LEU A 146 -7.52 12.55 1.17
C LEU A 146 -6.29 12.95 2.00
N ASN A 147 -5.40 13.82 1.51
CA ASN A 147 -4.23 14.29 2.27
C ASN A 147 -4.60 15.22 3.44
N ARG A 148 -5.88 15.39 3.75
CA ARG A 148 -6.36 16.28 4.82
C ARG A 148 -6.46 15.52 6.16
N PRO A 149 -6.34 16.23 7.30
CA PRO A 149 -6.34 15.60 8.64
C PRO A 149 -7.58 14.75 8.98
N ARG A 150 -8.70 14.94 8.28
CA ARG A 150 -9.93 14.15 8.48
C ARG A 150 -9.94 12.79 7.77
N TRP A 151 -8.95 12.52 6.92
CA TRP A 151 -8.89 11.33 6.06
C TRP A 151 -7.62 10.51 6.29
N HIS A 152 -6.52 11.15 6.68
CA HIS A 152 -5.21 10.54 6.86
C HIS A 152 -4.75 10.61 8.33
N HIS A 153 -4.16 9.53 8.83
CA HIS A 153 -3.47 9.53 10.13
C HIS A 153 -1.96 9.72 9.92
N PRO A 154 -1.36 10.80 10.44
CA PRO A 154 0.06 11.07 10.22
C PRO A 154 0.96 9.93 10.71
N GLY A 155 1.86 9.48 9.84
CA GLY A 155 2.86 8.46 10.17
C GLY A 155 2.37 7.02 10.03
N THR A 156 1.09 6.79 9.71
CA THR A 156 0.60 5.47 9.33
C THR A 156 1.10 5.08 7.94
N PHE A 157 1.42 3.81 7.74
CA PHE A 157 1.87 3.28 6.45
C PHE A 157 1.42 1.83 6.22
N TYR A 158 1.47 1.40 4.96
CA TYR A 158 1.14 0.04 4.56
C TYR A 158 2.38 -0.84 4.46
N LEU A 159 2.21 -2.11 4.78
CA LEU A 159 3.22 -3.15 4.71
C LEU A 159 2.65 -4.31 3.93
N HIS A 160 3.36 -4.80 2.91
CA HIS A 160 3.08 -6.09 2.31
C HIS A 160 3.86 -7.16 3.08
N VAL A 161 3.17 -8.16 3.61
CA VAL A 161 3.77 -9.30 4.31
C VAL A 161 4.27 -10.29 3.27
N GLY A 162 5.57 -10.52 3.25
CA GLY A 162 6.20 -11.41 2.28
C GLY A 162 5.74 -12.85 2.40
N THR A 163 5.92 -13.63 1.34
CA THR A 163 5.68 -15.07 1.33
C THR A 163 6.92 -15.87 1.72
N GLU A 164 8.09 -15.26 1.62
CA GLU A 164 9.41 -15.86 1.87
C GLU A 164 9.91 -15.63 3.30
N ASP A 165 9.61 -14.48 3.90
CA ASP A 165 10.19 -14.03 5.18
C ASP A 165 9.18 -13.83 6.33
N SER A 166 7.93 -14.24 6.12
CA SER A 166 6.84 -14.20 7.12
C SER A 166 6.86 -15.35 8.13
N LEU A 167 7.99 -16.04 8.30
CA LEU A 167 8.12 -17.13 9.26
C LEU A 167 7.88 -16.67 10.69
N GLY A 168 6.93 -17.31 11.39
CA GLY A 168 6.52 -16.92 12.74
C GLY A 168 5.76 -15.59 12.80
N SER A 169 5.31 -15.09 11.64
CA SER A 169 4.45 -13.91 11.56
C SER A 169 3.08 -14.22 12.18
N SER A 170 2.59 -13.34 13.03
CA SER A 170 1.20 -13.38 13.50
C SER A 170 0.20 -12.98 12.39
N LEU A 171 0.67 -12.61 11.20
CA LEU A 171 -0.14 -12.27 10.03
C LEU A 171 0.06 -13.27 8.90
N PRO A 172 -0.97 -13.52 8.07
CA PRO A 172 -0.88 -14.42 6.91
C PRO A 172 0.16 -13.94 5.89
N PRO A 173 0.95 -14.84 5.29
CA PRO A 173 1.81 -14.51 4.15
C PRO A 173 1.00 -13.91 2.99
N GLY A 174 1.54 -12.88 2.31
CA GLY A 174 0.85 -12.16 1.23
C GLY A 174 -0.21 -11.16 1.69
N SER A 175 -0.42 -11.00 3.01
CA SER A 175 -1.34 -10.00 3.52
C SER A 175 -0.81 -8.57 3.41
N MET A 176 -1.72 -7.60 3.37
CA MET A 176 -1.42 -6.18 3.42
C MET A 176 -1.78 -5.64 4.80
N ALA A 177 -0.81 -5.17 5.56
CA ALA A 177 -1.00 -4.68 6.91
C ALA A 177 -0.94 -3.15 6.97
N LEU A 178 -1.79 -2.55 7.79
CA LEU A 178 -1.72 -1.14 8.18
C LEU A 178 -0.95 -1.02 9.49
N VAL A 179 0.06 -0.14 9.50
CA VAL A 179 0.98 0.03 10.63
C VAL A 179 0.95 1.47 11.12
N ASP A 180 0.63 1.62 12.40
CA ASP A 180 0.68 2.90 13.11
C ASP A 180 2.03 3.09 13.83
N PRO A 181 2.48 4.35 13.99
CA PRO A 181 3.60 4.64 14.86
C PRO A 181 3.27 4.28 16.32
N VAL A 182 4.25 3.75 17.04
CA VAL A 182 4.14 3.47 18.48
C VAL A 182 4.81 4.58 19.28
N ALA A 183 4.20 4.95 20.40
CA ALA A 183 4.77 5.86 21.39
C ALA A 183 6.01 5.25 22.07
N ASP A 184 6.88 6.08 22.63
CA ASP A 184 8.13 5.61 23.24
C ASP A 184 7.88 4.72 24.47
N GLU A 185 6.81 4.98 25.23
CA GLU A 185 6.41 4.15 26.36
C GLU A 185 6.00 2.74 25.93
N GLU A 186 5.25 2.63 24.83
CA GLU A 186 4.82 1.35 24.24
C GLU A 186 5.99 0.61 23.61
N ARG A 187 7.02 1.31 23.11
CA ARG A 187 8.27 0.67 22.68
C ARG A 187 8.97 0.00 23.87
N ILE A 188 9.10 0.70 24.99
CA ILE A 188 9.78 0.16 26.18
C ILE A 188 8.97 -1.02 26.77
N ARG A 189 7.64 -0.93 26.76
CA ARG A 189 6.72 -1.94 27.30
C ARG A 189 5.64 -2.29 26.26
N PRO A 190 5.96 -3.15 25.27
CA PRO A 190 5.00 -3.56 24.26
C PRO A 190 3.85 -4.36 24.88
N ASN A 191 2.63 -4.14 24.38
CA ASN A 191 1.45 -4.89 24.78
C ASN A 191 1.49 -6.29 24.14
N PRO A 192 1.57 -7.38 24.93
CA PRO A 192 1.71 -8.74 24.38
C PRO A 192 0.51 -9.21 23.55
N ARG A 193 -0.64 -8.52 23.61
CA ARG A 193 -1.82 -8.82 22.78
C ARG A 193 -1.74 -8.21 21.38
N SER A 194 -1.00 -7.12 21.22
CA SER A 194 -0.87 -6.38 19.96
C SER A 194 0.16 -7.01 19.05
N ILE A 195 -0.08 -6.94 17.74
CA ILE A 195 0.88 -7.37 16.72
C ILE A 195 1.76 -6.17 16.37
N TYR A 196 3.07 -6.32 16.47
CA TYR A 196 4.03 -5.27 16.14
C TYR A 196 4.76 -5.58 14.85
N LEU A 197 5.06 -4.53 14.08
CA LEU A 197 6.06 -4.58 13.02
C LEU A 197 7.43 -4.52 13.67
N LEU A 198 8.11 -5.66 13.68
CA LEU A 198 9.44 -5.84 14.21
C LEU A 198 10.46 -5.75 13.09
N GLN A 199 11.52 -5.04 13.40
CA GLN A 199 12.54 -4.61 12.47
C GLN A 199 13.84 -5.29 12.86
N PHE A 200 14.31 -6.17 11.98
CA PHE A 200 15.56 -6.91 12.13
C PHE A 200 16.58 -6.44 11.10
N ARG A 201 17.84 -6.82 11.28
CA ARG A 201 18.87 -6.56 10.28
C ARG A 201 18.54 -7.19 8.92
N ASN A 202 17.92 -8.37 8.90
CA ASN A 202 17.64 -9.14 7.69
C ASN A 202 16.24 -8.90 7.09
N GLY A 203 15.41 -8.03 7.68
CA GLY A 203 14.08 -7.75 7.16
C GLY A 203 13.09 -7.30 8.22
N TYR A 204 11.82 -7.51 7.94
CA TYR A 204 10.71 -7.17 8.82
C TYR A 204 9.93 -8.43 9.19
N ARG A 205 9.32 -8.46 10.37
CA ARG A 205 8.40 -9.52 10.81
C ARG A 205 7.24 -8.90 11.57
N CYS A 206 6.04 -9.46 11.43
CA CYS A 206 4.89 -9.02 12.21
C CYS A 206 4.65 -10.03 13.33
N SER A 207 4.83 -9.67 14.60
CA SER A 207 4.67 -10.63 15.69
C SER A 207 4.16 -9.95 16.96
N ARG A 208 3.47 -10.72 17.80
CA ARG A 208 3.26 -10.36 19.20
C ARG A 208 4.57 -10.51 19.95
N CYS A 209 4.82 -9.68 20.95
CA CYS A 209 6.06 -9.74 21.70
C CYS A 209 5.91 -9.24 23.13
N VAL A 210 6.86 -9.64 23.98
CA VAL A 210 7.04 -9.12 25.33
C VAL A 210 8.49 -8.68 25.52
N ALA A 211 8.70 -7.53 26.18
CA ALA A 211 10.03 -7.05 26.51
C ALA A 211 10.33 -7.27 27.99
N THR A 212 11.38 -8.03 28.30
CA THR A 212 11.78 -8.36 29.67
C THR A 212 13.30 -8.31 29.80
N ARG A 213 13.83 -7.55 30.77
CA ARG A 213 15.27 -7.49 31.12
C ARG A 213 16.21 -7.24 29.91
N GLY A 214 15.85 -6.30 29.04
CA GLY A 214 16.67 -5.96 27.87
C GLY A 214 16.61 -6.98 26.73
N LYS A 215 15.61 -7.88 26.76
CA LYS A 215 15.32 -8.84 25.70
C LYS A 215 13.89 -8.69 25.20
N LEU A 216 13.69 -8.89 23.91
CA LEU A 216 12.38 -9.02 23.28
C LEU A 216 12.14 -10.50 22.97
N GLN A 217 11.10 -11.07 23.56
CA GLN A 217 10.63 -12.42 23.26
C GLN A 217 9.46 -12.35 22.29
N LEU A 218 9.54 -13.09 21.19
CA LEU A 218 8.45 -13.23 20.23
C LEU A 218 7.43 -14.24 20.74
N LEU A 219 6.14 -13.90 20.64
CA LEU A 219 5.04 -14.78 21.00
C LEU A 219 4.50 -15.39 19.70
N THR A 220 5.10 -16.51 19.29
CA THR A 220 4.70 -17.25 18.09
C THR A 220 3.40 -18.00 18.39
N ALA A 221 2.41 -17.86 17.51
CA ALA A 221 1.08 -18.47 17.73
C ALA A 221 1.05 -19.96 17.35
N ASP A 222 2.02 -20.40 16.54
CA ASP A 222 2.24 -21.79 16.18
C ASP A 222 3.68 -22.17 16.54
N HIS A 223 3.88 -23.30 17.23
CA HIS A 223 5.19 -23.90 17.53
C HIS A 223 5.99 -24.34 16.29
N SER A 224 5.63 -23.84 15.11
CA SER A 224 6.25 -24.09 13.80
C SER A 224 7.44 -23.17 13.51
N TYR A 225 7.70 -22.18 14.38
CA TYR A 225 8.87 -21.31 14.25
C TYR A 225 10.13 -22.00 14.80
N PHE A 226 11.04 -22.40 13.91
CA PHE A 226 12.30 -23.06 14.25
C PHE A 226 13.48 -22.09 14.49
N GLY A 227 13.23 -20.88 15.01
CA GLY A 227 14.26 -19.85 15.20
C GLY A 227 14.38 -19.36 16.64
N THR A 228 15.36 -18.48 16.89
CA THR A 228 15.53 -17.80 18.18
C THR A 228 14.30 -16.96 18.49
N GLU A 229 13.68 -17.19 19.64
CA GLU A 229 12.52 -16.41 20.08
C GLU A 229 12.91 -15.18 20.90
N GLU A 230 14.14 -15.12 21.41
CA GLU A 230 14.67 -14.02 22.21
C GLU A 230 15.71 -13.19 21.44
N PHE A 231 15.58 -11.88 21.48
CA PHE A 231 16.51 -10.94 20.86
C PHE A 231 16.93 -9.86 21.84
N LEU A 232 18.17 -9.35 21.73
CA LEU A 232 18.59 -8.18 22.50
C LEU A 232 17.73 -6.97 22.11
N TYR A 233 17.17 -6.30 23.12
CA TYR A 233 16.23 -5.19 22.93
C TYR A 233 16.42 -4.08 23.97
N PRO A 234 16.68 -2.83 23.53
CA PRO A 234 16.92 -2.42 22.14
C PRO A 234 18.27 -2.92 21.62
N GLY A 235 18.40 -3.18 20.31
CA GLY A 235 19.68 -3.54 19.70
C GLY A 235 19.54 -4.39 18.46
N SER A 236 19.37 -5.70 18.64
CA SER A 236 19.24 -6.67 17.53
C SER A 236 17.88 -6.59 16.83
N VAL A 237 16.87 -6.09 17.54
CA VAL A 237 15.52 -5.85 17.03
C VAL A 237 15.01 -4.48 17.46
N ARG A 238 14.15 -3.87 16.64
CA ARG A 238 13.41 -2.64 16.95
C ARG A 238 11.92 -2.82 16.66
N ILE A 239 11.08 -2.15 17.44
CA ILE A 239 9.66 -2.02 17.15
C ILE A 239 9.48 -0.81 16.23
N ALA A 240 9.11 -1.06 14.97
CA ALA A 240 8.91 -0.01 13.96
C ALA A 240 7.50 0.60 14.02
N GLY A 241 6.51 -0.17 14.45
CA GLY A 241 5.13 0.27 14.58
C GLY A 241 4.20 -0.84 15.06
N ARG A 242 2.94 -0.50 15.29
CA ARG A 242 1.89 -1.44 15.71
C ARG A 242 0.98 -1.71 14.52
N VAL A 243 0.74 -2.97 14.22
CA VAL A 243 -0.24 -3.36 13.20
C VAL A 243 -1.64 -3.08 13.76
N ARG A 244 -2.48 -2.39 12.98
CA ARG A 244 -3.86 -2.03 13.36
C ARG A 244 -4.89 -2.90 12.66
N ALA A 245 -4.61 -3.24 11.42
CA ALA A 245 -5.44 -4.10 10.61
C ALA A 245 -4.57 -4.79 9.57
N PHE A 246 -5.05 -5.90 9.03
CA PHE A 246 -4.50 -6.47 7.80
C PHE A 246 -5.61 -6.93 6.87
N ALA A 247 -5.30 -6.99 5.59
CA ALA A 247 -6.16 -7.50 4.54
C ALA A 247 -5.52 -8.71 3.88
N VAL A 248 -6.30 -9.73 3.55
CA VAL A 248 -5.82 -10.94 2.87
C VAL A 248 -6.86 -11.44 1.88
N GLY A 249 -6.40 -11.89 0.71
CA GLY A 249 -7.24 -12.57 -0.28
C GLY A 249 -7.40 -14.06 0.06
N LEU A 250 -8.59 -14.61 -0.18
CA LEU A 250 -8.95 -15.97 0.19
C LEU A 250 -9.43 -16.80 -1.02
N PRO A 251 -9.18 -18.12 -1.01
CA PRO A 251 -8.34 -18.85 -0.05
C PRO A 251 -6.87 -18.49 -0.25
N MET A 252 -6.11 -18.46 0.84
CA MET A 252 -4.68 -18.20 0.75
C MET A 252 -3.99 -19.37 0.03
N GLN A 253 -3.06 -19.05 -0.87
CA GLN A 253 -2.22 -20.08 -1.48
C GLN A 253 -1.30 -20.69 -0.42
N GLU A 254 -1.08 -22.01 -0.52
CA GLU A 254 -0.11 -22.67 0.35
C GLU A 254 1.29 -22.29 -0.11
N TYR A 255 1.90 -21.34 0.60
CA TYR A 255 3.28 -20.97 0.37
C TYR A 255 4.19 -22.02 1.01
N ARG A 256 5.20 -22.47 0.26
CA ARG A 256 6.27 -23.28 0.84
C ARG A 256 6.97 -22.43 1.89
N CYS A 257 6.78 -22.79 3.15
CA CYS A 257 7.50 -22.24 4.28
C CYS A 257 9.01 -22.35 3.98
N LEU A 258 9.68 -21.23 3.71
CA LEU A 258 11.12 -21.26 3.52
C LEU A 258 11.76 -21.71 4.82
N ARG A 259 12.52 -22.81 4.78
CA ARG A 259 13.28 -23.25 5.95
C ARG A 259 14.41 -22.26 6.21
N GLY A 260 14.31 -21.58 7.35
CA GLY A 260 15.42 -20.87 7.98
C GLY A 260 15.76 -19.55 7.31
N ILE A 261 15.18 -18.46 7.83
CA ILE A 261 15.92 -17.20 7.81
C ILE A 261 17.08 -17.39 8.80
N TRP A 262 18.31 -17.38 8.30
CA TRP A 262 19.52 -17.56 9.10
C TRP A 262 19.50 -16.65 10.34
N ALA A 263 19.79 -17.24 11.51
CA ALA A 263 20.05 -16.49 12.73
C ALA A 263 21.18 -15.49 12.44
N TYR A 264 21.01 -14.23 12.87
CA TYR A 264 21.97 -13.19 12.55
C TYR A 264 22.28 -12.35 13.78
N ASP A 265 23.55 -12.35 14.17
CA ASP A 265 24.09 -11.52 15.24
C ASP A 265 24.51 -10.16 14.67
N GLY A 266 23.64 -9.17 14.81
CA GLY A 266 23.95 -7.81 14.39
C GLY A 266 22.89 -6.81 14.80
N SER A 267 23.29 -5.55 14.95
CA SER A 267 22.37 -4.47 15.27
C SER A 267 21.35 -4.23 14.15
N ALA A 268 20.11 -3.92 14.53
CA ALA A 268 19.08 -3.43 13.64
C ALA A 268 19.39 -1.96 13.26
N GLU A 269 20.33 -1.76 12.32
CA GLU A 269 20.61 -0.43 11.74
C GLU A 269 19.32 0.20 11.18
N LEU A 270 19.23 1.55 11.15
CA LEU A 270 18.12 2.36 10.60
C LEU A 270 17.63 1.88 9.22
N ILE A 271 16.31 1.86 8.99
CA ILE A 271 15.72 1.17 7.81
C ILE A 271 14.48 1.83 7.32
N LEU A 272 13.66 2.42 8.20
CA LEU A 272 12.46 3.06 7.71
C LEU A 272 12.92 4.06 6.68
N PRO A 273 12.36 4.05 5.47
CA PRO A 273 13.01 4.70 4.36
C PRO A 273 13.28 6.20 4.59
N TRP A 274 12.42 6.83 5.38
CA TRP A 274 12.54 8.22 5.84
C TRP A 274 13.62 8.47 6.91
N GLU A 275 14.23 7.43 7.48
CA GLU A 275 15.34 7.53 8.45
C GLU A 275 16.72 7.60 7.77
N HIS A 276 16.80 7.33 6.47
CA HIS A 276 18.05 7.40 5.72
C HIS A 276 18.35 8.84 5.33
N ARG A 277 19.52 9.33 5.74
CA ARG A 277 19.98 10.70 5.42
C ARG A 277 20.43 10.89 3.98
N SER A 278 20.71 9.80 3.26
CA SER A 278 21.15 9.86 1.87
C SER A 278 20.78 8.61 1.08
N ARG A 279 20.63 8.79 -0.23
CA ARG A 279 20.37 7.73 -1.21
C ARG A 279 21.43 6.62 -1.20
N GLY A 280 22.71 6.98 -1.09
CA GLY A 280 23.81 6.01 -1.00
C GLY A 280 23.70 5.12 0.23
N LYS A 281 23.36 5.69 1.40
CA LYS A 281 23.13 4.92 2.62
C LYS A 281 21.90 4.02 2.53
N LEU A 282 20.82 4.48 1.89
CA LEU A 282 19.64 3.66 1.60
C LEU A 282 20.03 2.43 0.76
N PHE A 283 20.71 2.63 -0.38
CA PHE A 283 21.12 1.53 -1.25
C PHE A 283 22.11 0.58 -0.59
N ALA A 284 23.12 1.09 0.11
CA ALA A 284 24.08 0.25 0.83
C ALA A 284 23.40 -0.58 1.93
N THR A 285 22.43 -0.01 2.64
CA THR A 285 21.67 -0.72 3.66
C THR A 285 20.79 -1.79 3.05
N LYS A 286 20.03 -1.47 2.01
CA LYS A 286 19.18 -2.46 1.35
C LYS A 286 19.99 -3.58 0.68
N HIS A 287 21.10 -3.25 0.01
CA HIS A 287 22.02 -4.22 -0.60
C HIS A 287 22.56 -5.23 0.40
N ARG A 288 22.97 -4.77 1.60
CA ARG A 288 23.51 -5.63 2.66
C ARG A 288 22.50 -6.65 3.20
N ARG A 289 21.20 -6.44 2.94
CA ARG A 289 20.10 -7.22 3.53
C ARG A 289 19.43 -8.12 2.54
N PHE A 290 19.18 -7.56 1.37
CA PHE A 290 18.47 -8.21 0.30
C PHE A 290 19.50 -8.60 -0.75
N VAL A 291 20.20 -9.70 -0.45
CA VAL A 291 21.14 -10.31 -1.39
C VAL A 291 20.35 -11.13 -2.39
N ARG A 292 20.41 -10.75 -3.67
CA ARG A 292 19.93 -11.59 -4.78
C ARG A 292 21.01 -12.59 -5.17
N SER A 293 20.59 -13.75 -5.65
CA SER A 293 21.51 -14.63 -6.38
C SER A 293 22.02 -13.93 -7.65
N SER A 294 23.17 -14.36 -8.17
CA SER A 294 23.71 -13.82 -9.43
C SER A 294 22.72 -13.96 -10.59
N GLU A 295 21.97 -15.06 -10.61
CA GLU A 295 20.93 -15.33 -11.61
C GLU A 295 19.74 -14.36 -11.47
N GLN A 296 19.20 -14.20 -10.26
CA GLN A 296 18.12 -13.25 -9.99
C GLN A 296 18.54 -11.81 -10.33
N LYS A 297 19.78 -11.44 -9.99
CA LYS A 297 20.33 -10.12 -10.34
C LYS A 297 20.39 -9.92 -11.85
N ARG A 298 20.87 -10.91 -12.61
CA ARG A 298 20.92 -10.87 -14.07
C ARG A 298 19.51 -10.75 -14.66
N TYR A 299 18.57 -11.59 -14.20
CA TYR A 299 17.17 -11.56 -14.63
C TYR A 299 16.53 -10.18 -14.42
N VAL A 300 16.67 -9.60 -13.22
CA VAL A 300 16.16 -8.26 -12.90
C VAL A 300 16.78 -7.21 -13.82
N GLN A 301 18.09 -7.28 -14.05
CA GLN A 301 18.80 -6.34 -14.93
C GLN A 301 18.32 -6.41 -16.37
N GLU A 302 18.19 -7.61 -16.93
CA GLU A 302 17.70 -7.83 -18.30
C GLU A 302 16.25 -7.36 -18.45
N LEU A 303 15.39 -7.67 -17.49
CA LEU A 303 14.00 -7.23 -17.49
C LEU A 303 13.88 -5.70 -17.43
N LEU A 304 14.60 -5.05 -16.52
CA LEU A 304 14.56 -3.59 -16.38
C LEU A 304 15.16 -2.89 -17.60
N GLN A 305 16.26 -3.43 -18.16
CA GLN A 305 16.84 -2.92 -19.40
C GLN A 305 15.85 -3.01 -20.56
N ALA A 306 15.13 -4.13 -20.69
CA ALA A 306 14.11 -4.29 -21.72
C ALA A 306 12.94 -3.30 -21.56
N ARG A 307 12.57 -2.96 -20.31
CA ARG A 307 11.40 -2.11 -20.01
C ARG A 307 11.68 -0.61 -19.92
N LEU A 308 12.93 -0.23 -19.68
CA LEU A 308 13.39 1.17 -19.64
C LEU A 308 14.19 1.56 -20.90
N HIS A 309 14.52 0.58 -21.74
CA HIS A 309 15.41 0.75 -22.89
C HIS A 309 16.77 1.36 -22.52
N SER A 310 17.23 1.21 -21.27
CA SER A 310 18.53 1.72 -20.77
C SER A 310 19.35 0.62 -20.13
N LYS A 311 20.67 0.71 -20.32
CA LYS A 311 21.63 -0.10 -19.59
C LYS A 311 22.38 0.79 -18.59
N VAL A 312 22.21 0.52 -17.30
CA VAL A 312 23.05 1.15 -16.25
C VAL A 312 24.42 0.48 -16.23
N SER A 313 25.49 1.26 -16.41
CA SER A 313 26.87 0.75 -16.36
C SER A 313 27.29 0.40 -14.92
N GLU A 314 28.27 -0.49 -14.76
CA GLU A 314 28.82 -0.80 -13.42
C GLU A 314 29.47 0.41 -12.76
N ARG A 315 30.10 1.30 -13.55
CA ARG A 315 30.62 2.59 -13.06
C ARG A 315 29.49 3.45 -12.48
N THR A 316 28.36 3.54 -13.17
CA THR A 316 27.17 4.29 -12.72
C THR A 316 26.61 3.70 -11.42
N ARG A 317 26.51 2.36 -11.33
CA ARG A 317 26.07 1.69 -10.09
C ARG A 317 26.99 2.00 -8.91
N ARG A 318 28.31 1.92 -9.11
CA ARG A 318 29.29 2.24 -8.07
C ARG A 318 29.20 3.70 -7.63
N ARG A 319 29.07 4.63 -8.59
CA ARG A 319 28.95 6.08 -8.34
C ARG A 319 27.76 6.42 -7.45
N TYR A 320 26.59 5.83 -7.69
CA TYR A 320 25.37 6.17 -6.95
C TYR A 320 25.14 5.32 -5.69
N ARG A 321 25.96 4.29 -5.46
CA ARG A 321 26.04 3.60 -4.16
C ARG A 321 26.80 4.41 -3.12
N SER A 322 27.70 5.30 -3.54
CA SER A 322 28.34 6.27 -2.65
C SER A 322 27.55 7.58 -2.61
N ASN A 323 27.84 8.42 -1.61
CA ASN A 323 27.34 9.78 -1.60
C ASN A 323 28.04 10.55 -2.73
N THR A 324 27.29 10.91 -3.77
CA THR A 324 27.74 11.75 -4.88
C THR A 324 26.78 12.93 -5.02
N SER A 325 27.30 14.09 -5.39
CA SER A 325 26.50 15.30 -5.67
C SER A 325 25.84 15.27 -7.05
N SER A 326 26.19 14.30 -7.89
CA SER A 326 25.70 14.25 -9.26
C SER A 326 24.33 13.60 -9.31
N GLU A 327 23.41 14.20 -10.06
CA GLU A 327 22.07 13.64 -10.18
C GLU A 327 21.96 12.56 -11.26
N PRO A 328 21.26 11.45 -10.98
CA PRO A 328 21.03 10.40 -11.94
C PRO A 328 19.97 10.79 -12.96
N HIS A 329 20.05 10.17 -14.13
CA HIS A 329 18.89 10.06 -14.99
C HIS A 329 17.78 9.27 -14.29
N ALA A 330 16.52 9.59 -14.62
CA ALA A 330 15.36 8.97 -13.98
C ALA A 330 15.37 7.45 -14.14
N ASP A 331 15.68 6.94 -15.34
CA ASP A 331 15.80 5.52 -15.65
C ASP A 331 16.86 4.81 -14.81
N ALA A 332 18.04 5.42 -14.64
CA ALA A 332 19.11 4.89 -13.82
C ALA A 332 18.69 4.83 -12.35
N LEU A 333 17.99 5.86 -11.85
CA LEU A 333 17.48 5.86 -10.48
C LEU A 333 16.41 4.79 -10.28
N ILE A 334 15.45 4.66 -11.21
CA ILE A 334 14.40 3.63 -11.18
C ILE A 334 15.05 2.24 -11.15
N GLN A 335 15.97 1.98 -12.08
CA GLN A 335 16.66 0.70 -12.16
C GLN A 335 17.42 0.39 -10.88
N MET A 336 18.16 1.35 -10.32
CA MET A 336 18.87 1.16 -9.05
C MET A 336 17.93 0.96 -7.86
N SER A 337 16.77 1.63 -7.83
CA SER A 337 15.76 1.47 -6.77
C SER A 337 15.29 0.03 -6.70
N ILE A 338 14.79 -0.48 -7.82
CA ILE A 338 14.29 -1.86 -7.93
C ILE A 338 15.43 -2.87 -7.73
N GLU A 339 16.61 -2.65 -8.35
CA GLU A 339 17.80 -3.49 -8.16
C GLU A 339 18.28 -3.55 -6.69
N HIS A 340 17.88 -2.63 -5.83
CA HIS A 340 18.27 -2.65 -4.41
C HIS A 340 17.07 -2.76 -3.47
N PHE A 341 15.91 -3.29 -3.88
CA PHE A 341 14.74 -3.47 -3.01
C PHE A 341 14.33 -2.17 -2.27
N ALA A 342 14.58 -1.03 -2.90
CA ALA A 342 14.15 0.28 -2.44
C ALA A 342 12.96 0.71 -3.29
N THR A 343 11.92 1.25 -2.65
CA THR A 343 10.82 1.85 -3.41
C THR A 343 11.32 3.13 -4.09
N TYR A 344 10.71 3.50 -5.20
CA TYR A 344 11.15 4.66 -5.96
C TYR A 344 10.92 5.97 -5.19
N SER A 345 9.78 6.11 -4.51
CA SER A 345 9.52 7.26 -3.64
C SER A 345 10.57 7.42 -2.54
N ASP A 346 11.08 6.33 -1.97
CA ASP A 346 12.12 6.41 -0.95
C ASP A 346 13.47 6.89 -1.50
N THR A 347 13.82 6.48 -2.72
CA THR A 347 15.07 6.93 -3.35
C THR A 347 14.99 8.39 -3.78
N LEU A 348 13.79 8.88 -4.10
CA LEU A 348 13.53 10.30 -4.29
C LEU A 348 13.68 11.08 -2.97
N ARG A 349 12.98 10.66 -1.92
CA ARG A 349 13.01 11.33 -0.61
C ARG A 349 14.44 11.40 -0.04
N THR A 350 15.18 10.30 -0.10
CA THR A 350 16.58 10.24 0.39
C THR A 350 17.57 10.95 -0.54
N GLY A 351 17.13 11.32 -1.74
CA GLY A 351 17.82 12.23 -2.64
C GLY A 351 17.54 13.71 -2.36
N GLY A 352 16.71 14.04 -1.37
CA GLY A 352 16.31 15.41 -1.07
C GLY A 352 15.12 15.92 -1.88
N TYR A 353 14.49 15.07 -2.68
CA TYR A 353 13.32 15.46 -3.47
C TYR A 353 12.06 15.43 -2.62
N ALA A 354 11.29 16.51 -2.66
CA ALA A 354 10.02 16.57 -1.99
C ALA A 354 9.02 15.63 -2.68
N LEU A 355 8.13 15.06 -1.88
CA LEU A 355 7.00 14.25 -2.34
C LEU A 355 5.72 14.95 -1.91
N HIS A 356 5.53 16.18 -2.40
CA HIS A 356 4.42 17.01 -1.97
C HIS A 356 3.75 17.72 -3.16
N ASP A 357 2.71 17.08 -3.68
CA ASP A 357 1.90 17.61 -4.79
C ASP A 357 0.83 18.63 -4.36
N ALA A 358 0.79 19.11 -3.11
CA ALA A 358 -0.30 20.04 -2.76
C ALA A 358 -0.17 21.36 -3.53
N GLY A 359 -1.25 21.72 -4.23
CA GLY A 359 -1.28 22.88 -5.13
C GLY A 359 -0.92 22.55 -6.59
N HIS A 360 -0.38 21.37 -6.86
CA HIS A 360 -0.01 20.89 -8.19
C HIS A 360 -1.16 20.17 -8.91
N PHE A 361 -1.06 20.05 -10.24
CA PHE A 361 -2.07 19.46 -11.12
C PHE A 361 -1.51 18.29 -11.92
N SER A 362 -2.31 17.26 -12.17
CA SER A 362 -1.90 16.18 -13.07
C SER A 362 -1.64 16.70 -14.49
N LEU A 363 -0.82 15.96 -15.23
CA LEU A 363 -0.58 16.27 -16.64
C LEU A 363 -1.89 16.27 -17.43
N ASP A 364 -2.77 15.29 -17.20
CA ASP A 364 -4.07 15.22 -17.89
C ASP A 364 -4.95 16.44 -17.59
N ALA A 365 -4.97 16.92 -16.33
CA ALA A 365 -5.70 18.13 -15.97
C ALA A 365 -5.13 19.37 -16.69
N MET A 366 -3.80 19.51 -16.71
CA MET A 366 -3.12 20.60 -17.42
C MET A 366 -3.42 20.60 -18.93
N LEU A 367 -3.34 19.44 -19.57
CA LEU A 367 -3.55 19.33 -21.02
C LEU A 367 -5.01 19.54 -21.43
N ARG A 368 -5.99 19.23 -20.55
CA ARG A 368 -7.41 19.46 -20.83
C ARG A 368 -7.85 20.90 -20.58
N ALA A 369 -7.18 21.61 -19.67
CA ALA A 369 -7.51 22.99 -19.35
C ALA A 369 -7.21 23.91 -20.54
N ARG A 370 -8.16 24.79 -20.87
CA ARG A 370 -7.97 25.85 -21.87
C ARG A 370 -7.50 27.13 -21.20
N ASN A 371 -7.99 27.37 -19.99
CA ASN A 371 -7.63 28.50 -19.15
C ASN A 371 -7.20 28.02 -17.77
N PHE A 372 -6.37 28.82 -17.09
CA PHE A 372 -5.92 28.49 -15.73
C PHE A 372 -7.08 28.44 -14.73
N SER A 373 -8.17 29.18 -14.95
CA SER A 373 -9.39 29.13 -14.15
C SER A 373 -10.04 27.73 -14.16
N ASP A 374 -9.91 26.98 -15.25
CA ASP A 374 -10.47 25.63 -15.37
C ASP A 374 -9.84 24.71 -14.32
N LEU A 375 -8.53 24.87 -14.07
CA LEU A 375 -7.79 24.11 -13.08
C LEU A 375 -8.24 24.41 -11.65
N ALA A 376 -8.68 25.64 -11.36
CA ALA A 376 -9.17 26.00 -10.04
C ALA A 376 -10.44 25.21 -9.67
N SER A 377 -11.32 24.96 -10.65
CA SER A 377 -12.53 24.14 -10.48
C SER A 377 -12.23 22.69 -10.12
N LEU A 378 -11.07 22.16 -10.53
CA LEU A 378 -10.64 20.78 -10.24
C LEU A 378 -10.15 20.57 -8.80
N ARG A 379 -10.11 21.62 -7.98
CA ARG A 379 -9.74 21.54 -6.55
C ARG A 379 -10.92 21.12 -5.67
N ALA A 380 -11.67 20.11 -6.12
CA ALA A 380 -12.76 19.54 -5.35
C ALA A 380 -12.28 19.15 -3.94
N LYS A 381 -13.06 19.53 -2.94
CA LYS A 381 -12.78 19.25 -1.53
C LYS A 381 -13.52 17.96 -1.16
N ALA A 382 -12.80 16.98 -0.60
CA ALA A 382 -13.45 15.85 0.06
C ALA A 382 -14.17 16.36 1.31
N LEU A 383 -15.47 16.16 1.38
CA LEU A 383 -16.28 16.44 2.58
C LEU A 383 -16.07 15.32 3.58
N ALA A 384 -16.00 15.61 4.88
CA ALA A 384 -15.92 14.54 5.87
C ALA A 384 -17.27 13.81 5.96
N PRO A 385 -17.27 12.48 6.14
CA PRO A 385 -18.51 11.73 6.31
C PRO A 385 -19.28 12.18 7.56
N MET A 386 -20.61 12.13 7.47
CA MET A 386 -21.55 12.41 8.55
C MET A 386 -22.33 11.13 8.94
N PRO A 387 -22.64 10.87 10.22
CA PRO A 387 -22.27 11.66 11.40
C PRO A 387 -20.76 11.62 11.68
N SER A 388 -20.18 12.75 12.08
CA SER A 388 -18.73 12.87 12.30
C SER A 388 -18.24 11.98 13.44
N GLU A 389 -19.06 11.74 14.46
CA GLU A 389 -18.75 10.88 15.61
C GLU A 389 -18.57 9.41 15.18
N VAL A 390 -19.48 8.93 14.32
CA VAL A 390 -19.38 7.59 13.72
C VAL A 390 -18.11 7.51 12.88
N TRP A 391 -17.87 8.51 12.03
CA TRP A 391 -16.66 8.57 11.20
C TRP A 391 -15.36 8.58 12.04
N ASP A 392 -15.30 9.39 13.08
CA ASP A 392 -14.15 9.48 13.98
C ASP A 392 -13.92 8.16 14.72
N ALA A 393 -14.98 7.48 15.18
CA ALA A 393 -14.89 6.17 15.81
C ALA A 393 -14.35 5.11 14.83
N ARG A 394 -14.84 5.08 13.59
CA ARG A 394 -14.37 4.12 12.56
C ARG A 394 -12.95 4.42 12.12
N ARG A 395 -12.57 5.70 12.02
CA ARG A 395 -11.19 6.11 11.74
C ARG A 395 -10.24 5.64 12.84
N LYS A 396 -10.65 5.67 14.11
CA LYS A 396 -9.82 5.12 15.20
C LYS A 396 -9.64 3.61 15.11
N GLU A 397 -10.64 2.88 14.63
CA GLU A 397 -10.59 1.41 14.44
C GLU A 397 -9.63 1.03 13.31
N ILE A 398 -9.76 1.67 12.15
CA ILE A 398 -9.04 1.30 10.90
C ILE A 398 -7.83 2.22 10.65
N GLY A 399 -7.56 3.21 11.50
CA GLY A 399 -6.46 4.17 11.38
C GLY A 399 -6.77 5.32 10.41
N GLU A 400 -7.02 5.02 9.14
CA GLU A 400 -7.28 6.00 8.09
C GLU A 400 -8.18 5.46 6.97
N TYR A 401 -8.71 6.34 6.12
CA TYR A 401 -9.30 5.87 4.87
C TYR A 401 -8.18 5.50 3.91
N ALA A 402 -8.11 4.21 3.58
CA ALA A 402 -7.02 3.70 2.77
C ALA A 402 -7.08 4.27 1.35
N ALA A 403 -6.24 5.26 1.07
CA ALA A 403 -6.19 5.85 -0.26
C ALA A 403 -5.71 4.80 -1.31
N LEU A 404 -4.89 3.82 -0.93
CA LEU A 404 -4.61 2.65 -1.78
C LEU A 404 -5.87 1.82 -2.09
N PHE A 405 -6.79 1.68 -1.13
CA PHE A 405 -8.09 1.04 -1.39
C PHE A 405 -8.91 1.85 -2.39
N ALA A 406 -8.97 3.18 -2.21
CA ALA A 406 -9.68 4.07 -3.13
C ALA A 406 -9.14 4.01 -4.56
N LEU A 407 -7.82 3.85 -4.74
CA LEU A 407 -7.22 3.63 -6.07
C LEU A 407 -7.65 2.29 -6.67
N LYS A 408 -7.67 1.24 -5.86
CA LYS A 408 -7.96 -0.12 -6.36
C LYS A 408 -9.45 -0.31 -6.66
N PHE A 409 -10.29 0.33 -5.87
CA PHE A 409 -11.74 0.30 -5.96
C PHE A 409 -12.24 1.74 -6.01
N PRO A 410 -12.17 2.43 -7.16
CA PRO A 410 -12.63 3.81 -7.29
C PRO A 410 -14.13 3.97 -7.12
N GLN A 411 -14.89 2.88 -7.30
CA GLN A 411 -16.34 2.86 -7.20
C GLN A 411 -16.80 1.80 -6.17
N PRO A 412 -16.50 1.99 -4.88
CA PRO A 412 -16.92 1.07 -3.81
C PRO A 412 -18.43 0.86 -3.74
N SER A 413 -19.24 1.80 -4.26
CA SER A 413 -20.70 1.61 -4.39
C SER A 413 -21.09 0.38 -5.19
N LEU A 414 -20.28 -0.04 -6.17
CA LEU A 414 -20.53 -1.27 -6.94
C LEU A 414 -20.31 -2.56 -6.14
N LEU A 415 -19.73 -2.45 -4.94
CA LEU A 415 -19.44 -3.56 -4.04
C LEU A 415 -20.36 -3.56 -2.81
N GLU A 416 -21.37 -2.69 -2.79
CA GLU A 416 -22.23 -2.40 -1.65
C GLU A 416 -22.88 -3.64 -1.01
N GLU A 417 -23.40 -4.56 -1.84
CA GLU A 417 -24.01 -5.81 -1.39
C GLU A 417 -22.99 -6.94 -1.19
N ARG A 418 -21.76 -6.75 -1.68
CA ARG A 418 -20.69 -7.75 -1.62
C ARG A 418 -19.77 -7.56 -0.43
N VAL A 419 -19.70 -6.35 0.11
CA VAL A 419 -18.86 -6.04 1.25
C VAL A 419 -19.74 -6.05 2.50
N VAL A 420 -19.41 -6.93 3.44
CA VAL A 420 -20.15 -7.05 4.70
C VAL A 420 -19.20 -6.79 5.86
N ARG A 421 -19.62 -5.93 6.79
CA ARG A 421 -18.94 -5.77 8.07
C ARG A 421 -19.52 -6.73 9.09
N MET A 422 -18.67 -7.38 9.87
CA MET A 422 -19.08 -8.20 10.99
C MET A 422 -19.39 -7.35 12.22
N GLY A 423 -20.52 -7.63 12.88
CA GLY A 423 -20.97 -7.01 14.11
C GLY A 423 -20.17 -7.42 15.35
N GLU A 424 -20.62 -6.97 16.52
CA GLU A 424 -19.88 -7.05 17.80
C GLU A 424 -19.87 -8.44 18.46
N GLU A 425 -20.84 -9.29 18.14
CA GLU A 425 -21.07 -10.54 18.88
C GLU A 425 -20.38 -11.77 18.27
N LYS A 426 -19.92 -11.70 17.02
CA LYS A 426 -19.51 -12.90 16.27
C LYS A 426 -18.02 -12.90 15.97
N THR A 427 -17.31 -13.88 16.54
CA THR A 427 -15.93 -14.22 16.17
C THR A 427 -15.93 -15.55 15.43
N VAL A 428 -15.34 -15.59 14.24
CA VAL A 428 -15.09 -16.87 13.55
C VAL A 428 -13.72 -17.38 13.98
N THR A 429 -13.71 -18.53 14.63
CA THR A 429 -12.49 -19.16 15.17
C THR A 429 -11.87 -20.11 14.14
N GLY A 430 -10.61 -20.49 14.35
CA GLY A 430 -9.88 -21.39 13.44
C GLY A 430 -8.92 -20.66 12.49
N PHE A 431 -8.80 -19.35 12.64
CA PHE A 431 -7.79 -18.51 11.98
C PHE A 431 -6.78 -17.99 13.00
N GLN A 432 -5.58 -17.66 12.55
CA GLN A 432 -4.61 -16.95 13.37
C GLN A 432 -4.15 -15.69 12.62
N PRO A 433 -4.56 -14.48 13.06
CA PRO A 433 -5.52 -14.22 14.15
C PRO A 433 -6.96 -14.62 13.74
N ASN A 434 -7.85 -14.79 14.73
CA ASN A 434 -9.27 -15.05 14.46
C ASN A 434 -9.93 -13.90 13.70
N LEU A 435 -11.00 -14.20 12.96
CA LEU A 435 -11.83 -13.19 12.32
C LEU A 435 -12.74 -12.58 13.39
N ARG A 436 -12.37 -11.38 13.88
CA ARG A 436 -13.00 -10.73 15.04
C ARG A 436 -14.12 -9.76 14.63
N PRO A 437 -14.96 -9.31 15.58
CA PRO A 437 -15.85 -8.19 15.38
C PRO A 437 -15.21 -6.98 14.68
N GLY A 438 -15.97 -6.37 13.78
CA GLY A 438 -15.50 -5.25 12.96
C GLY A 438 -14.65 -5.63 11.76
N SER A 439 -14.40 -6.92 11.54
CA SER A 439 -13.82 -7.38 10.28
C SER A 439 -14.73 -7.07 9.10
N TRP A 440 -14.13 -6.75 7.96
CA TRP A 440 -14.83 -6.59 6.69
C TRP A 440 -14.56 -7.79 5.82
N VAL A 441 -15.58 -8.31 5.15
CA VAL A 441 -15.47 -9.46 4.25
C VAL A 441 -15.99 -9.09 2.87
N LEU A 442 -15.29 -9.56 1.84
CA LEU A 442 -15.70 -9.45 0.44
C LEU A 442 -16.30 -10.77 -0.02
N LEU A 443 -17.53 -10.70 -0.49
CA LEU A 443 -18.34 -11.84 -0.92
C LEU A 443 -18.33 -11.98 -2.44
N GLU A 444 -18.30 -13.23 -2.88
CA GLU A 444 -18.44 -13.65 -4.27
C GLU A 444 -19.53 -14.70 -4.42
N GLU A 445 -20.23 -14.64 -5.54
CA GLU A 445 -21.18 -15.67 -5.91
C GLU A 445 -20.47 -17.00 -6.16
N LEU A 446 -21.13 -18.10 -5.82
CA LEU A 446 -20.60 -19.43 -6.08
C LEU A 446 -20.75 -19.77 -7.56
N SER A 447 -19.67 -20.20 -8.21
CA SER A 447 -19.70 -20.72 -9.58
C SER A 447 -20.15 -22.19 -9.67
N GLY A 448 -20.34 -22.86 -8.53
CA GLY A 448 -20.76 -24.26 -8.45
C GLY A 448 -20.84 -24.77 -7.01
N LEU A 449 -21.14 -26.06 -6.86
CA LEU A 449 -21.18 -26.73 -5.55
C LEU A 449 -19.79 -26.71 -4.89
N PRO A 450 -19.67 -26.20 -3.65
CA PRO A 450 -18.42 -26.26 -2.91
C PRO A 450 -17.93 -27.71 -2.69
N ASP A 451 -16.65 -27.96 -2.95
CA ASP A 451 -16.03 -29.26 -2.67
C ASP A 451 -15.54 -29.34 -1.22
N VAL A 452 -16.49 -29.58 -0.32
CA VAL A 452 -16.23 -29.70 1.12
C VAL A 452 -15.18 -30.77 1.46
N ARG A 453 -15.04 -31.81 0.61
CA ARG A 453 -14.07 -32.88 0.85
C ARG A 453 -12.63 -32.42 0.67
N SER A 454 -12.34 -31.65 -0.37
CA SER A 454 -10.99 -31.10 -0.56
C SER A 454 -10.67 -29.99 0.44
N ASP A 455 -11.69 -29.31 0.97
CA ASP A 455 -11.53 -28.24 1.96
C ASP A 455 -11.29 -28.74 3.39
N TRP A 456 -11.69 -29.98 3.72
CA TRP A 456 -11.54 -30.55 5.07
C TRP A 456 -10.09 -30.58 5.56
N ASN A 457 -9.13 -30.80 4.66
CA ASN A 457 -7.71 -30.88 5.01
C ASN A 457 -7.03 -29.51 5.15
N LYS A 458 -7.70 -28.43 4.72
CA LYS A 458 -7.16 -27.06 4.76
C LYS A 458 -7.34 -26.47 6.16
N ARG A 459 -6.39 -25.64 6.60
CA ARG A 459 -6.35 -25.07 7.96
C ARG A 459 -6.07 -23.58 7.92
N GLY A 460 -6.48 -22.85 8.96
CA GLY A 460 -6.21 -21.41 9.05
C GLY A 460 -6.74 -20.67 7.83
N TRP A 461 -5.93 -19.76 7.29
CA TRP A 461 -6.28 -18.90 6.16
C TRP A 461 -6.29 -19.59 4.79
N SER A 462 -5.82 -20.84 4.67
CA SER A 462 -5.99 -21.61 3.43
C SER A 462 -7.37 -22.27 3.34
N ARG A 463 -8.06 -22.44 4.48
CA ARG A 463 -9.41 -23.00 4.51
C ARG A 463 -10.43 -22.00 3.94
N PRO A 464 -11.24 -22.38 2.93
CA PRO A 464 -12.26 -21.49 2.41
C PRO A 464 -13.28 -21.09 3.47
N LEU A 465 -13.62 -19.81 3.46
CA LEU A 465 -14.62 -19.22 4.33
C LEU A 465 -15.86 -18.88 3.49
N TYR A 466 -17.04 -19.09 4.07
CA TYR A 466 -18.32 -18.86 3.43
C TYR A 466 -19.19 -17.94 4.28
N ALA A 467 -20.08 -17.23 3.60
CA ALA A 467 -21.10 -16.40 4.21
C ALA A 467 -22.47 -16.86 3.72
N MET A 468 -23.42 -17.06 4.64
CA MET A 468 -24.79 -17.42 4.31
C MET A 468 -25.73 -16.32 4.78
N ARG A 469 -26.62 -15.89 3.88
CA ARG A 469 -27.64 -14.89 4.20
C ARG A 469 -28.98 -15.58 4.49
N ARG A 470 -29.54 -15.35 5.68
CA ARG A 470 -30.93 -15.74 6.02
C ARG A 470 -31.70 -14.50 6.44
N GLY A 471 -32.53 -13.99 5.53
CA GLY A 471 -33.19 -12.69 5.72
C GLY A 471 -32.18 -11.54 5.77
N LEU A 472 -32.12 -10.87 6.92
CA LEU A 472 -31.18 -9.77 7.18
C LEU A 472 -29.88 -10.24 7.83
N GLU A 473 -29.85 -11.46 8.36
CA GLU A 473 -28.68 -11.97 9.05
C GLU A 473 -27.68 -12.59 8.08
N HIS A 474 -26.41 -12.24 8.30
CA HIS A 474 -25.27 -12.91 7.69
C HIS A 474 -24.62 -13.83 8.73
N MET A 475 -24.32 -15.05 8.34
CA MET A 475 -23.59 -16.02 9.15
C MET A 475 -22.31 -16.38 8.42
N PHE A 476 -21.21 -16.52 9.15
CA PHE A 476 -19.89 -16.78 8.58
C PHE A 476 -19.32 -18.05 9.18
N GLY A 477 -18.69 -18.87 8.34
CA GLY A 477 -18.13 -20.11 8.80
C GLY A 477 -17.55 -20.99 7.69
N TYR A 478 -17.13 -22.17 8.09
CA TYR A 478 -16.65 -23.22 7.20
C TYR A 478 -17.80 -24.12 6.79
N LEU A 479 -17.74 -24.65 5.58
CA LEU A 479 -18.69 -25.68 5.18
C LEU A 479 -18.24 -27.04 5.68
N ASP A 480 -19.22 -27.82 6.12
CA ASP A 480 -19.12 -29.24 6.42
C ASP A 480 -20.31 -30.00 5.81
N ARG A 481 -20.16 -31.31 5.61
CA ARG A 481 -21.25 -32.17 5.14
C ARG A 481 -22.02 -32.75 6.33
N ASP A 482 -23.33 -32.58 6.33
CA ASP A 482 -24.23 -33.13 7.33
C ASP A 482 -25.25 -34.06 6.66
N GLY A 483 -24.83 -35.30 6.41
CA GLY A 483 -25.60 -36.26 5.62
C GLY A 483 -25.78 -35.81 4.18
N SER A 484 -27.03 -35.58 3.76
CA SER A 484 -27.40 -35.03 2.44
C SER A 484 -27.44 -33.50 2.40
N SER A 485 -27.29 -32.85 3.55
CA SER A 485 -27.32 -31.39 3.70
C SER A 485 -25.90 -30.84 3.90
N LEU A 486 -25.80 -29.51 3.84
CA LEU A 486 -24.57 -28.80 4.19
C LEU A 486 -24.76 -28.11 5.54
N ALA A 487 -23.68 -27.96 6.28
CA ALA A 487 -23.64 -27.23 7.52
C ALA A 487 -22.61 -26.10 7.44
N LEU A 488 -22.97 -24.92 7.91
CA LEU A 488 -22.05 -23.81 8.14
C LEU A 488 -21.62 -23.81 9.60
N LEU A 489 -20.32 -23.90 9.85
CA LEU A 489 -19.70 -23.98 11.17
C LEU A 489 -18.94 -22.68 11.48
N SER A 490 -19.32 -21.95 12.54
CA SER A 490 -18.65 -20.71 12.97
C SER A 490 -17.24 -20.89 13.55
N GLY A 491 -16.77 -22.12 13.74
CA GLY A 491 -15.49 -22.42 14.35
C GLY A 491 -15.03 -23.86 14.18
N THR A 492 -13.88 -24.19 14.76
CA THR A 492 -13.27 -25.53 14.70
C THR A 492 -13.34 -26.30 16.03
N GLY A 493 -14.10 -25.80 17.02
CA GLY A 493 -14.21 -26.37 18.38
C GLY A 493 -15.62 -26.89 18.72
N GLY A 494 -15.77 -27.46 19.92
CA GLY A 494 -17.01 -28.13 20.36
C GLY A 494 -18.22 -27.21 20.59
N GLU A 495 -18.00 -25.94 20.92
CA GLU A 495 -19.06 -24.91 21.05
C GLU A 495 -19.21 -24.11 19.76
N CYS A 496 -19.33 -24.79 18.62
CA CYS A 496 -19.51 -24.16 17.33
C CYS A 496 -21.00 -24.03 17.00
N GLU A 497 -21.45 -22.83 16.62
CA GLU A 497 -22.76 -22.68 15.99
C GLU A 497 -22.76 -23.44 14.67
N LYS A 498 -23.72 -24.37 14.53
CA LYS A 498 -23.92 -25.19 13.35
C LYS A 498 -25.24 -24.80 12.71
N VAL A 499 -25.17 -24.30 11.48
CA VAL A 499 -26.36 -23.93 10.69
C VAL A 499 -26.50 -24.90 9.55
N VAL A 500 -27.47 -25.81 9.63
CA VAL A 500 -27.76 -26.79 8.59
C VAL A 500 -28.69 -26.18 7.54
N PHE A 501 -28.40 -26.44 6.27
CA PHE A 501 -29.18 -25.93 5.14
C PHE A 501 -29.18 -26.92 3.97
N GLY A 502 -30.28 -26.88 3.21
CA GLY A 502 -30.48 -27.73 2.05
C GLY A 502 -29.79 -27.21 0.78
N ILE A 503 -29.69 -28.05 -0.24
CA ILE A 503 -29.17 -27.67 -1.57
C ILE A 503 -29.98 -26.50 -2.18
N SER A 504 -31.28 -26.42 -1.89
CA SER A 504 -32.15 -25.33 -2.34
C SER A 504 -31.75 -23.95 -1.80
N GLU A 505 -31.06 -23.88 -0.66
CA GLU A 505 -30.61 -22.63 -0.04
C GLU A 505 -29.22 -22.18 -0.54
N LEU A 506 -28.58 -22.93 -1.45
CA LEU A 506 -27.24 -22.61 -1.96
C LEU A 506 -27.14 -21.26 -2.66
N SER A 507 -28.24 -20.73 -3.20
CA SER A 507 -28.28 -19.39 -3.80
C SER A 507 -28.01 -18.28 -2.78
N GLN A 508 -28.24 -18.55 -1.48
CA GLN A 508 -27.97 -17.64 -0.38
C GLN A 508 -26.55 -17.75 0.16
N LEU A 509 -25.79 -18.74 -0.30
CA LEU A 509 -24.42 -18.99 0.12
C LEU A 509 -23.46 -18.25 -0.82
N ARG A 510 -22.54 -17.50 -0.22
CA ARG A 510 -21.49 -16.75 -0.89
C ARG A 510 -20.13 -17.22 -0.40
N ARG A 511 -19.13 -17.18 -1.26
CA ARG A 511 -17.74 -17.42 -0.87
C ARG A 511 -17.13 -16.11 -0.38
N VAL A 512 -16.33 -16.18 0.68
CA VAL A 512 -15.49 -15.05 1.08
C VAL A 512 -14.19 -15.11 0.28
N CYS A 513 -13.92 -14.10 -0.54
CA CYS A 513 -12.72 -14.00 -1.38
C CYS A 513 -11.69 -13.00 -0.85
N GLY A 514 -12.03 -12.22 0.17
CA GLY A 514 -11.09 -11.36 0.86
C GLY A 514 -11.62 -10.89 2.21
N VAL A 515 -10.72 -10.60 3.14
CA VAL A 515 -11.08 -10.06 4.45
C VAL A 515 -10.15 -8.92 4.84
N VAL A 516 -10.65 -8.00 5.65
CA VAL A 516 -9.89 -7.02 6.41
C VAL A 516 -10.18 -7.25 7.88
N VAL A 517 -9.14 -7.56 8.65
CA VAL A 517 -9.27 -7.92 10.06
C VAL A 517 -8.57 -6.85 10.88
N PRO A 518 -9.27 -6.10 11.75
CA PRO A 518 -8.60 -5.25 12.72
C PRO A 518 -7.83 -6.17 13.70
N VAL A 519 -6.65 -5.76 14.17
CA VAL A 519 -5.82 -6.53 15.12
C VAL A 519 -5.47 -5.80 16.40
#